data_AF-A0A3A4KD73-F1
#
_entry.id   AF-A0A3A4KD73-F1
#
_cell.length_a   1.000
_cell.length_b   1.000
_cell.length_c   1.000
_cell.angle_alpha   90.00
_cell.angle_beta   90.00
_cell.angle_gamma   90.00
#
_symmetry.space_group_name_H-M   'P 1'
#
loop_
_entity.id
_entity.type
_entity.pdbx_description
1 polymer ?
#
loop_
_entity_poly.entity_id
_entity_poly.type
_entity_poly.pdbx_seq_one_letter_code
_entity_poly.pdbx_strand_id
1 'polypeptide(L)'
;MPRLTFFLIILAGALAALPALAQEPPSAAPQAEPQAAPPPAPAAADPAALFAESDRAWETRHIAGDTEKSIRLAEEALAKGGDEFESKWRVARGCFWVAEQSPKDDVKIAYGEKGWKAGERAAELKPARVEGWFWGVVALGQYSTGVGIGKAFFKGLGGKFEKMNGKAIAIDPRYSDGGPTRSLGRYWYKVPAIKRDLEESEKLLKQSLAVAPKKLRTHFYLAETYLADDQKDKAKAEIDLCLSLDPKDEEYPDGIVFKKECEKLKKEAFGQQ
;
A
#
# COMPACT_ATOMS: atom_id res chain seq x y z
N MET A 1 62.85 62.38 3.02
CA MET A 1 64.07 62.89 2.34
C MET A 1 65.25 62.03 2.76
N PRO A 2 66.25 61.76 1.92
CA PRO A 2 66.21 61.46 0.48
C PRO A 2 67.20 60.31 0.09
N ARG A 3 67.37 60.12 -1.22
CA ARG A 3 68.57 59.58 -1.92
C ARG A 3 68.73 58.05 -1.93
N LEU A 4 68.38 57.34 -3.02
CA LEU A 4 68.93 57.42 -4.39
C LEU A 4 70.45 57.52 -4.37
N THR A 5 71.19 56.51 -4.84
CA THR A 5 72.21 56.64 -5.90
C THR A 5 72.58 55.23 -6.40
N PHE A 6 73.01 55.23 -7.65
CA PHE A 6 73.01 54.19 -8.66
C PHE A 6 74.47 53.81 -8.98
N PHE A 7 74.66 52.88 -9.92
CA PHE A 7 75.90 52.52 -10.66
C PHE A 7 76.77 51.37 -10.09
N LEU A 8 76.86 50.21 -10.77
CA LEU A 8 77.71 49.84 -11.94
C LEU A 8 79.08 49.31 -11.45
N ILE A 9 79.80 48.30 -11.97
CA ILE A 9 79.89 47.59 -13.26
C ILE A 9 80.98 46.47 -13.08
N ILE A 10 81.03 45.46 -13.98
CA ILE A 10 82.20 44.63 -14.44
C ILE A 10 82.89 43.68 -13.43
N LEU A 11 82.78 42.34 -13.58
CA LEU A 11 83.53 41.38 -14.43
C LEU A 11 84.97 41.06 -13.96
N ALA A 12 85.22 39.82 -13.53
CA ALA A 12 86.46 39.07 -13.79
C ALA A 12 86.34 37.64 -13.21
N GLY A 13 86.68 36.64 -14.02
CA GLY A 13 86.64 35.22 -13.64
C GLY A 13 87.91 34.74 -12.92
N ALA A 14 87.78 33.59 -12.26
CA ALA A 14 88.90 32.70 -11.95
C ALA A 14 88.39 31.26 -11.77
N LEU A 15 89.20 30.34 -12.26
CA LEU A 15 88.95 28.92 -12.45
C LEU A 15 89.17 28.12 -11.16
N ALA A 16 88.41 27.04 -11.03
CA ALA A 16 88.72 25.78 -10.35
C ALA A 16 88.73 25.70 -8.81
N ALA A 17 87.71 25.02 -8.29
CA ALA A 17 87.86 23.80 -7.47
C ALA A 17 86.53 23.04 -7.49
N LEU A 18 86.55 21.79 -7.98
CA LEU A 18 85.42 20.86 -7.91
C LEU A 18 85.25 20.40 -6.45
N PRO A 19 84.14 20.70 -5.76
CA PRO A 19 83.77 19.96 -4.57
C PRO A 19 83.13 18.63 -4.99
N ALA A 20 83.42 17.59 -4.23
CA ALA A 20 82.85 16.26 -4.41
C ALA A 20 81.32 16.31 -4.57
N LEU A 21 80.81 15.51 -5.51
CA LEU A 21 79.39 15.21 -5.67
C LEU A 21 78.81 14.73 -4.33
N ALA A 22 78.12 15.62 -3.63
CA ALA A 22 77.13 15.22 -2.66
C ALA A 22 76.00 14.57 -3.46
N GLN A 23 75.76 13.28 -3.22
CA GLN A 23 74.56 12.62 -3.69
C GLN A 23 73.36 13.39 -3.12
N GLU A 24 72.55 13.99 -4.00
CA GLU A 24 71.25 14.48 -3.57
C GLU A 24 70.48 13.31 -2.94
N PRO A 25 69.86 13.49 -1.77
CA PRO A 25 68.96 12.49 -1.25
C PRO A 25 67.85 12.27 -2.29
N PRO A 26 67.38 11.02 -2.48
CA PRO A 26 66.37 10.73 -3.49
C PRO A 26 65.17 11.65 -3.31
N SER A 27 64.81 12.37 -4.37
CA SER A 27 63.56 13.13 -4.46
C SER A 27 62.44 12.20 -4.05
N ALA A 28 61.78 12.53 -2.93
CA ALA A 28 60.66 11.77 -2.45
C ALA A 28 59.60 11.78 -3.55
N ALA A 29 59.28 10.59 -4.06
CA ALA A 29 58.17 10.39 -4.98
C ALA A 29 56.92 11.09 -4.40
N PRO A 30 56.09 11.75 -5.24
CA PRO A 30 54.87 12.37 -4.76
C PRO A 30 54.08 11.31 -3.99
N GLN A 31 53.95 11.53 -2.68
CA GLN A 31 53.15 10.68 -1.83
C GLN A 31 51.73 10.76 -2.38
N ALA A 32 51.20 9.62 -2.84
CA ALA A 32 49.80 9.52 -3.19
C ALA A 32 49.00 9.98 -1.97
N GLU A 33 48.21 11.05 -2.13
CA GLU A 33 47.24 11.44 -1.12
C GLU A 33 46.43 10.19 -0.73
N PRO A 34 46.18 9.95 0.56
CA PRO A 34 45.31 8.85 0.96
C PRO A 34 44.00 9.01 0.21
N GLN A 35 43.70 8.07 -0.69
CA GLN A 35 42.40 8.02 -1.34
C GLN A 35 41.36 8.03 -0.22
N ALA A 36 40.57 9.09 -0.15
CA ALA A 36 39.46 9.19 0.78
C ALA A 36 38.63 7.90 0.60
N ALA A 37 38.38 7.21 1.71
CA ALA A 37 37.53 6.03 1.68
C ALA A 37 36.23 6.40 0.93
N PRO A 38 35.71 5.52 0.06
CA PRO A 38 34.43 5.78 -0.59
C PRO A 38 33.41 6.14 0.49
N PRO A 39 32.52 7.12 0.26
CA PRO A 39 31.52 7.49 1.24
C PRO A 39 30.80 6.21 1.69
N PRO A 40 30.52 6.06 3.00
CA PRO A 40 29.82 4.88 3.50
C PRO A 40 28.58 4.68 2.63
N ALA A 41 28.37 3.46 2.16
CA ALA A 41 27.14 3.10 1.46
C ALA A 41 25.97 3.65 2.29
N PRO A 42 24.96 4.31 1.68
CA PRO A 42 23.85 4.88 2.43
C PRO A 42 23.33 3.79 3.37
N ALA A 43 23.31 4.09 4.67
CA ALA A 43 22.92 3.13 5.69
C ALA A 43 21.62 2.47 5.24
N ALA A 44 21.64 1.15 5.06
CA ALA A 44 20.46 0.42 4.60
C ALA A 44 19.29 0.83 5.48
N ALA A 45 18.23 1.37 4.88
CA ALA A 45 17.10 1.91 5.63
C ALA A 45 16.61 0.88 6.66
N ASP A 46 16.53 1.31 7.92
CA ASP A 46 16.01 0.53 9.05
C ASP A 46 14.64 -0.07 8.70
N PRO A 47 14.39 -1.38 8.92
CA PRO A 47 13.09 -2.00 8.67
C PRO A 47 11.90 -1.21 9.24
N ALA A 48 12.03 -0.59 10.42
CA ALA A 48 10.96 0.22 10.99
C ALA A 48 10.63 1.45 10.13
N ALA A 49 11.65 2.12 9.58
CA ALA A 49 11.48 3.27 8.69
C ALA A 49 10.82 2.86 7.37
N LEU A 50 11.16 1.69 6.84
CA LEU A 50 10.55 1.13 5.62
C LEU A 50 9.08 0.77 5.83
N PHE A 51 8.70 0.21 6.98
CA PHE A 51 7.28 0.00 7.32
C PHE A 51 6.53 1.33 7.42
N ALA A 52 7.11 2.34 8.07
CA ALA A 52 6.51 3.66 8.15
C ALA A 52 6.34 4.32 6.75
N GLU A 53 7.28 4.10 5.84
CA GLU A 53 7.16 4.57 4.46
C GLU A 53 6.12 3.77 3.65
N SER A 54 6.02 2.46 3.89
CA SER A 54 4.96 1.62 3.33
C SER A 54 3.57 2.12 3.74
N ASP A 55 3.42 2.53 5.00
CA ASP A 55 2.19 3.12 5.52
C ASP A 55 1.89 4.49 4.90
N ARG A 56 2.89 5.37 4.75
CA ARG A 56 2.69 6.65 4.05
C ARG A 56 2.25 6.48 2.59
N ALA A 57 2.83 5.50 1.88
CA ALA A 57 2.43 5.18 0.52
C ALA A 57 1.02 4.59 0.43
N TRP A 58 0.55 3.92 1.50
CA TRP A 58 -0.84 3.45 1.58
C TRP A 58 -1.85 4.59 1.70
N GLU A 59 -1.54 5.64 2.47
CA GLU A 59 -2.41 6.82 2.61
C GLU A 59 -2.65 7.52 1.26
N THR A 60 -1.68 7.45 0.35
CA THR A 60 -1.75 8.04 -0.98
C THR A 60 -2.02 7.01 -2.09
N ARG A 61 -2.51 5.80 -1.77
CA ARG A 61 -2.72 4.70 -2.73
C ARG A 61 -3.58 4.97 -3.98
N HIS A 62 -4.29 6.10 -4.01
CA HIS A 62 -5.00 6.58 -5.21
C HIS A 62 -4.06 7.20 -6.26
N ILE A 63 -2.85 7.57 -5.84
CA ILE A 63 -1.78 8.03 -6.71
C ILE A 63 -1.13 6.80 -7.36
N ALA A 64 -0.94 6.87 -8.68
CA ALA A 64 -0.38 5.77 -9.45
C ALA A 64 1.00 5.35 -8.92
N GLY A 65 1.19 4.05 -8.68
CA GLY A 65 2.45 3.47 -8.22
C GLY A 65 2.66 3.46 -6.69
N ASP A 66 1.87 4.21 -5.93
CA ASP A 66 2.04 4.29 -4.47
C ASP A 66 1.60 2.99 -3.77
N THR A 67 0.61 2.29 -4.31
CA THR A 67 0.21 0.98 -3.77
C THR A 67 1.31 -0.06 -3.98
N GLU A 68 1.90 -0.12 -5.18
CA GLU A 68 3.02 -1.01 -5.48
C GLU A 68 4.25 -0.63 -4.64
N LYS A 69 4.50 0.66 -4.43
CA LYS A 69 5.54 1.14 -3.52
C LYS A 69 5.29 0.64 -2.09
N SER A 70 4.05 0.74 -1.58
CA SER A 70 3.67 0.25 -0.26
C SER A 70 4.00 -1.25 -0.10
N ILE A 71 3.64 -2.07 -1.09
CA ILE A 71 3.95 -3.51 -1.10
C ILE A 71 5.46 -3.75 -1.10
N ARG A 72 6.21 -3.11 -2.01
CA ARG A 72 7.66 -3.31 -2.14
C ARG A 72 8.39 -2.95 -0.85
N LEU A 73 8.04 -1.83 -0.21
CA LEU A 73 8.67 -1.38 1.03
C LEU A 73 8.43 -2.35 2.19
N ALA A 74 7.23 -2.93 2.30
CA ALA A 74 6.93 -3.94 3.30
C ALA A 74 7.72 -5.24 3.07
N GLU A 75 7.93 -5.64 1.82
CA GLU A 75 8.76 -6.81 1.47
C GLU A 75 10.25 -6.54 1.70
N GLU A 76 10.73 -5.33 1.37
CA GLU A 76 12.11 -4.91 1.62
C GLU A 76 12.43 -4.84 3.11
N ALA A 77 11.52 -4.31 3.93
CA ALA A 77 11.68 -4.28 5.38
C ALA A 77 11.89 -5.69 5.95
N LEU A 78 11.12 -6.67 5.49
CA LEU A 78 11.29 -8.08 5.88
C LEU A 78 12.63 -8.65 5.41
N ALA A 79 13.03 -8.37 4.16
CA ALA A 79 14.32 -8.81 3.64
C ALA A 79 15.53 -8.25 4.43
N LYS A 80 15.34 -7.11 5.11
CA LYS A 80 16.32 -6.49 6.00
C LYS A 80 16.18 -6.90 7.47
N GLY A 81 15.43 -7.96 7.77
CA GLY A 81 15.28 -8.51 9.12
C GLY A 81 14.14 -7.88 9.94
N GLY A 82 13.24 -7.13 9.31
CA GLY A 82 12.01 -6.65 9.93
C GLY A 82 11.06 -7.77 10.32
N ASP A 83 10.11 -7.46 11.20
CA ASP A 83 9.11 -8.42 11.69
C ASP A 83 8.23 -8.97 10.55
N GLU A 84 8.09 -10.29 10.51
CA GLU A 84 7.34 -10.97 9.45
C GLU A 84 5.84 -10.61 9.50
N PHE A 85 5.24 -10.54 10.69
CA PHE A 85 3.83 -10.17 10.80
C PHE A 85 3.60 -8.76 10.24
N GLU A 86 4.43 -7.79 10.63
CA GLU A 86 4.35 -6.39 10.18
C GLU A 86 4.47 -6.24 8.66
N SER A 87 5.29 -7.08 8.01
CA SER A 87 5.37 -7.14 6.55
C SER A 87 4.12 -7.75 5.92
N LYS A 88 3.70 -8.93 6.39
CA LYS A 88 2.69 -9.74 5.72
C LYS A 88 1.32 -9.09 5.68
N TRP A 89 0.89 -8.43 6.75
CA TRP A 89 -0.42 -7.74 6.73
C TRP A 89 -0.40 -6.49 5.83
N ARG A 90 0.72 -5.77 5.74
CA ARG A 90 0.88 -4.62 4.81
C ARG A 90 0.89 -5.06 3.35
N VAL A 91 1.58 -6.17 3.05
CA VAL A 91 1.53 -6.80 1.72
C VAL A 91 0.10 -7.20 1.37
N ALA A 92 -0.63 -7.84 2.30
CA ALA A 92 -2.03 -8.22 2.10
C ALA A 92 -2.90 -6.99 1.77
N ARG A 93 -2.76 -5.91 2.54
CA ARG A 93 -3.48 -4.65 2.37
C ARG A 93 -3.24 -4.03 0.98
N GLY A 94 -1.97 -3.87 0.59
CA GLY A 94 -1.63 -3.32 -0.73
C GLY A 94 -2.12 -4.21 -1.87
N CYS A 95 -1.95 -5.53 -1.74
CA CYS A 95 -2.38 -6.49 -2.76
C CYS A 95 -3.91 -6.50 -2.96
N PHE A 96 -4.68 -6.39 -1.88
CA PHE A 96 -6.13 -6.22 -1.96
C PHE A 96 -6.50 -5.01 -2.84
N TRP A 97 -5.85 -3.86 -2.62
CA TRP A 97 -6.15 -2.64 -3.37
C TRP A 97 -5.79 -2.76 -4.85
N VAL A 98 -4.59 -3.28 -5.18
CA VAL A 98 -4.20 -3.52 -6.58
C VAL A 98 -5.21 -4.44 -7.28
N ALA A 99 -5.60 -5.54 -6.62
CA ALA A 99 -6.58 -6.47 -7.18
C ALA A 99 -7.95 -5.81 -7.38
N GLU A 100 -8.44 -5.05 -6.39
CA GLU A 100 -9.73 -4.38 -6.46
C GLU A 100 -9.81 -3.38 -7.61
N GLN A 101 -8.80 -2.51 -7.73
CA GLN A 101 -8.78 -1.44 -8.72
C GLN A 101 -8.51 -1.92 -10.15
N SER A 102 -8.03 -3.15 -10.33
CA SER A 102 -7.79 -3.70 -11.66
C SER A 102 -9.09 -4.16 -12.34
N PRO A 103 -9.31 -3.82 -13.63
CA PRO A 103 -10.37 -4.42 -14.43
C PRO A 103 -9.98 -5.80 -14.99
N LYS A 104 -8.71 -6.22 -14.84
CA LYS A 104 -8.21 -7.47 -15.42
C LYS A 104 -8.23 -8.60 -14.40
N ASP A 105 -8.81 -9.73 -14.80
CA ASP A 105 -8.97 -10.90 -13.94
C ASP A 105 -7.64 -11.55 -13.56
N ASP A 106 -6.65 -11.56 -14.46
CA ASP A 106 -5.30 -12.08 -14.18
C ASP A 106 -4.61 -11.32 -13.04
N VAL A 107 -4.76 -10.00 -13.01
CA VAL A 107 -4.26 -9.14 -11.91
C VAL A 107 -5.03 -9.42 -10.62
N LYS A 108 -6.37 -9.56 -10.68
CA LYS A 108 -7.20 -9.93 -9.52
C LYS A 108 -6.78 -11.27 -8.93
N ILE A 109 -6.50 -12.25 -9.78
CA ILE A 109 -6.01 -13.57 -9.38
C ILE A 109 -4.63 -13.45 -8.74
N ALA A 110 -3.66 -12.84 -9.42
CA ALA A 110 -2.28 -12.77 -8.95
C ALA A 110 -2.14 -12.02 -7.63
N TYR A 111 -2.69 -10.80 -7.54
CA TYR A 111 -2.61 -9.98 -6.33
C TYR A 111 -3.59 -10.47 -5.26
N GLY A 112 -4.78 -10.95 -5.64
CA GLY A 112 -5.72 -11.54 -4.68
C GLY A 112 -5.11 -12.76 -3.98
N GLU A 113 -4.44 -13.65 -4.72
CA GLU A 113 -3.77 -14.82 -4.15
C GLU A 113 -2.56 -14.43 -3.28
N LYS A 114 -1.70 -13.53 -3.79
CA LYS A 114 -0.56 -13.01 -3.03
C LYS A 114 -1.01 -12.38 -1.72
N GLY A 115 -2.02 -11.52 -1.77
CA GLY A 115 -2.54 -10.81 -0.60
C GLY A 115 -3.24 -11.74 0.39
N TRP A 116 -4.04 -12.69 -0.10
CA TRP A 116 -4.70 -13.68 0.73
C TRP A 116 -3.69 -14.55 1.48
N LYS A 117 -2.68 -15.09 0.80
CA LYS A 117 -1.61 -15.89 1.41
C LYS A 117 -0.81 -15.09 2.43
N ALA A 118 -0.50 -13.83 2.14
CA ALA A 118 0.17 -12.95 3.08
C ALA A 118 -0.70 -12.70 4.34
N GLY A 119 -1.99 -12.44 4.16
CA GLY A 119 -2.93 -12.26 5.28
C GLY A 119 -3.08 -13.52 6.13
N GLU A 120 -3.19 -14.70 5.52
CA GLU A 120 -3.18 -15.99 6.25
C GLU A 120 -1.89 -16.14 7.06
N ARG A 121 -0.74 -15.84 6.48
CA ARG A 121 0.54 -15.90 7.20
C ARG A 121 0.59 -14.93 8.40
N ALA A 122 0.10 -13.70 8.23
CA ALA A 122 0.01 -12.74 9.33
C ALA A 122 -0.94 -13.23 10.44
N ALA A 123 -2.09 -13.80 10.06
CA ALA A 123 -3.05 -14.37 11.00
C ALA A 123 -2.49 -15.60 11.76
N GLU A 124 -1.63 -16.41 11.15
CA GLU A 124 -0.93 -17.50 11.83
C GLU A 124 0.11 -16.98 12.83
N LEU A 125 0.87 -15.95 12.46
CA LEU A 125 1.92 -15.37 13.30
C LEU A 125 1.37 -14.68 14.55
N LYS A 126 0.24 -13.96 14.40
CA LYS A 126 -0.41 -13.21 15.49
C LYS A 126 -1.94 -13.39 15.39
N PRO A 127 -2.50 -14.53 15.81
CA PRO A 127 -3.92 -14.84 15.63
C PRO A 127 -4.89 -13.94 16.40
N ALA A 128 -4.41 -13.23 17.43
CA ALA A 128 -5.19 -12.25 18.19
C ALA A 128 -5.21 -10.86 17.54
N ARG A 129 -4.49 -10.64 16.44
CA ARG A 129 -4.41 -9.37 15.71
C ARG A 129 -5.31 -9.42 14.47
N VAL A 130 -6.12 -8.39 14.26
CA VAL A 130 -7.18 -8.35 13.24
C VAL A 130 -6.64 -8.24 11.81
N GLU A 131 -5.47 -7.64 11.64
CA GLU A 131 -4.93 -7.18 10.36
C GLU A 131 -4.76 -8.32 9.36
N GLY A 132 -4.19 -9.46 9.78
CA GLY A 132 -4.01 -10.63 8.92
C GLY A 132 -5.34 -11.25 8.49
N TRP A 133 -6.30 -11.35 9.42
CA TRP A 133 -7.62 -11.89 9.14
C TRP A 133 -8.40 -11.00 8.17
N PHE A 134 -8.42 -9.69 8.41
CA PHE A 134 -9.16 -8.73 7.61
C PHE A 134 -8.56 -8.54 6.22
N TRP A 135 -7.29 -8.15 6.13
CA TRP A 135 -6.66 -7.90 4.82
C TRP A 135 -6.54 -9.18 3.99
N GLY A 136 -6.33 -10.32 4.64
CA GLY A 136 -6.35 -11.62 3.98
C GLY A 136 -7.71 -11.98 3.39
N VAL A 137 -8.81 -11.76 4.13
CA VAL A 137 -10.14 -12.15 3.65
C VAL A 137 -10.66 -11.25 2.52
N VAL A 138 -10.36 -9.95 2.55
CA VAL A 138 -10.76 -9.06 1.44
C VAL A 138 -9.92 -9.34 0.18
N ALA A 139 -8.65 -9.72 0.31
CA ALA A 139 -7.84 -10.20 -0.81
C ALA A 139 -8.35 -11.54 -1.37
N LEU A 140 -8.78 -12.47 -0.52
CA LEU A 140 -9.46 -13.71 -0.93
C LEU A 140 -10.75 -13.42 -1.72
N GLY A 141 -11.50 -12.38 -1.33
CA GLY A 141 -12.67 -11.90 -2.07
C GLY A 141 -12.31 -11.44 -3.49
N GLN A 142 -11.20 -10.72 -3.65
CA GLN A 142 -10.72 -10.28 -4.97
C GLN A 142 -10.21 -11.45 -5.82
N TYR A 143 -9.47 -12.39 -5.22
CA TYR A 143 -9.10 -13.65 -5.89
C TYR A 143 -10.34 -14.40 -6.39
N SER A 144 -11.36 -14.52 -5.54
CA SER A 144 -12.63 -15.19 -5.86
C SER A 144 -13.37 -14.50 -7.01
N THR A 145 -13.29 -13.16 -7.07
CA THR A 145 -13.84 -12.37 -8.19
C THR A 145 -13.08 -12.66 -9.48
N GLY A 146 -11.74 -12.63 -9.47
CA GLY A 146 -10.93 -12.88 -10.66
C GLY A 146 -11.03 -14.30 -11.21
N VAL A 147 -11.12 -15.33 -10.36
CA VAL A 147 -11.36 -16.71 -10.84
C VAL A 147 -12.81 -16.98 -11.25
N GLY A 148 -13.72 -16.05 -10.96
CA GLY A 148 -15.17 -16.19 -11.09
C GLY A 148 -15.83 -16.75 -9.82
N ILE A 149 -16.85 -16.05 -9.32
CA ILE A 149 -17.54 -16.38 -8.06
C ILE A 149 -18.15 -17.79 -8.05
N GLY A 150 -18.73 -18.24 -9.17
CA GLY A 150 -19.25 -19.62 -9.27
C GLY A 150 -18.16 -20.68 -9.11
N LYS A 151 -17.00 -20.48 -9.75
CA LYS A 151 -15.84 -21.38 -9.63
C LYS A 151 -15.26 -21.34 -8.21
N ALA A 152 -15.18 -20.16 -7.61
CA ALA A 152 -14.76 -19.98 -6.21
C ALA A 152 -15.68 -20.72 -5.23
N PHE A 153 -17.00 -20.66 -5.46
CA PHE A 153 -18.00 -21.38 -4.68
C PHE A 153 -17.79 -22.89 -4.74
N PHE A 154 -17.67 -23.48 -5.94
CA PHE A 154 -17.43 -24.92 -6.10
C PHE A 154 -16.08 -25.38 -5.53
N LYS A 155 -15.09 -24.48 -5.43
CA LYS A 155 -13.81 -24.73 -4.74
C LYS A 155 -13.90 -24.63 -3.21
N GLY A 156 -15.07 -24.31 -2.65
CA GLY A 156 -15.27 -24.19 -1.21
C GLY A 156 -14.67 -22.91 -0.59
N LEU A 157 -14.33 -21.89 -1.40
CA LEU A 157 -13.71 -20.67 -0.88
C LEU A 157 -14.65 -19.86 0.02
N GLY A 158 -15.97 -20.01 -0.12
CA GLY A 158 -16.94 -19.34 0.75
C GLY A 158 -16.79 -19.72 2.23
N GLY A 159 -16.56 -21.00 2.54
CA GLY A 159 -16.34 -21.42 3.94
C GLY A 159 -15.07 -20.84 4.54
N LYS A 160 -14.01 -20.69 3.72
CA LYS A 160 -12.78 -20.01 4.15
C LYS A 160 -13.02 -18.52 4.37
N PHE A 161 -13.74 -17.86 3.45
CA PHE A 161 -14.10 -16.45 3.59
C PHE A 161 -14.86 -16.20 4.88
N GLU A 162 -15.94 -16.95 5.13
CA GLU A 162 -16.75 -16.83 6.36
C GLU A 162 -15.91 -17.03 7.62
N LYS A 163 -15.03 -18.05 7.64
CA LYS A 163 -14.14 -18.31 8.78
C LYS A 163 -13.17 -17.16 9.06
N MET A 164 -12.43 -16.70 8.04
CA MET A 164 -11.45 -15.62 8.20
C MET A 164 -12.15 -14.31 8.59
N ASN A 165 -13.26 -14.00 7.92
CA ASN A 165 -14.02 -12.79 8.19
C ASN A 165 -14.66 -12.81 9.59
N GLY A 166 -15.20 -13.96 10.02
CA GLY A 166 -15.73 -14.14 11.37
C GLY A 166 -14.67 -13.95 12.45
N LYS A 167 -13.42 -14.38 12.20
CA LYS A 167 -12.29 -14.08 13.10
C LYS A 167 -11.99 -12.58 13.17
N ALA A 168 -11.97 -11.89 12.04
CA ALA A 168 -11.77 -10.44 12.02
C ALA A 168 -12.87 -9.70 12.81
N ILE A 169 -14.15 -10.05 12.60
CA ILE A 169 -15.29 -9.50 13.34
C ILE A 169 -15.18 -9.78 14.84
N ALA A 170 -14.77 -10.99 15.24
CA ALA A 170 -14.66 -11.36 16.64
C ALA A 170 -13.53 -10.62 17.38
N ILE A 171 -12.46 -10.25 16.68
CA ILE A 171 -11.31 -9.52 17.26
C ILE A 171 -11.61 -8.03 17.33
N ASP A 172 -11.98 -7.43 16.20
CA ASP A 172 -12.29 -6.01 16.12
C ASP A 172 -13.31 -5.75 14.99
N PRO A 173 -14.60 -5.70 15.31
CA PRO A 173 -15.64 -5.41 14.32
C PRO A 173 -15.60 -3.96 13.82
N ARG A 174 -14.86 -3.07 14.49
CA ARG A 174 -14.74 -1.64 14.12
C ARG A 174 -13.53 -1.37 13.22
N TYR A 175 -12.61 -2.32 13.08
CA TYR A 175 -11.40 -2.19 12.28
C TYR A 175 -11.71 -1.69 10.86
N SER A 176 -10.90 -0.76 10.35
CA SER A 176 -11.04 -0.17 9.00
C SER A 176 -12.48 0.32 8.73
N ASP A 177 -13.00 1.14 9.66
CA ASP A 177 -14.32 1.76 9.57
C ASP A 177 -15.44 0.73 9.40
N GLY A 178 -15.45 -0.28 10.28
CA GLY A 178 -16.40 -1.39 10.22
C GLY A 178 -16.19 -2.31 9.01
N GLY A 179 -14.95 -2.43 8.54
CA GLY A 179 -14.55 -3.19 7.38
C GLY A 179 -14.92 -4.68 7.44
N PRO A 180 -14.62 -5.41 8.53
CA PRO A 180 -14.96 -6.83 8.65
C PRO A 180 -16.46 -7.10 8.47
N THR A 181 -17.33 -6.30 9.09
CA THR A 181 -18.78 -6.49 8.96
C THR A 181 -19.25 -6.12 7.55
N ARG A 182 -18.69 -5.05 6.95
CA ARG A 182 -18.95 -4.66 5.55
C ARG A 182 -18.60 -5.76 4.55
N SER A 183 -17.43 -6.40 4.70
CA SER A 183 -17.00 -7.46 3.78
C SER A 183 -17.88 -8.71 3.90
N LEU A 184 -18.40 -9.04 5.10
CA LEU A 184 -19.37 -10.12 5.24
C LEU A 184 -20.73 -9.79 4.62
N GLY A 185 -21.23 -8.57 4.80
CA GLY A 185 -22.45 -8.13 4.11
C GLY A 185 -22.31 -8.23 2.59
N ARG A 186 -21.18 -7.73 2.06
CA ARG A 186 -20.85 -7.86 0.63
C ARG A 186 -20.78 -9.31 0.15
N TYR A 187 -20.29 -10.22 0.98
CA TYR A 187 -20.26 -11.66 0.68
C TYR A 187 -21.66 -12.22 0.48
N TRP A 188 -22.59 -11.96 1.40
CA TRP A 188 -23.97 -12.45 1.30
C TRP A 188 -24.72 -11.94 0.08
N TYR A 189 -24.38 -10.75 -0.43
CA TYR A 189 -24.86 -10.25 -1.72
C TYR A 189 -24.21 -10.95 -2.93
N LYS A 190 -22.90 -11.21 -2.90
CA LYS A 190 -22.14 -11.68 -4.07
C LYS A 190 -22.17 -13.18 -4.29
N VAL A 191 -22.40 -14.00 -3.26
CA VAL A 191 -22.46 -15.46 -3.42
C VAL A 191 -23.52 -15.87 -4.46
N PRO A 192 -23.40 -17.06 -5.07
CA PRO A 192 -24.40 -17.54 -6.03
C PRO A 192 -25.82 -17.48 -5.46
N ALA A 193 -26.81 -17.22 -6.32
CA ALA A 193 -28.19 -16.96 -5.92
C ALA A 193 -28.79 -18.02 -4.96
N ILE A 194 -28.38 -19.29 -5.09
CA ILE A 194 -28.79 -20.40 -4.21
C ILE A 194 -28.37 -20.23 -2.74
N LYS A 195 -27.34 -19.44 -2.45
CA LYS A 195 -26.83 -19.14 -1.09
C LYS A 195 -27.00 -17.66 -0.74
N ARG A 196 -27.45 -16.83 -1.69
CA ARG A 196 -27.55 -15.38 -1.51
C ARG A 196 -28.60 -15.04 -0.47
N ASP A 197 -28.24 -14.13 0.43
CA ASP A 197 -29.10 -13.65 1.50
C ASP A 197 -29.04 -12.12 1.53
N LEU A 198 -30.05 -11.47 0.96
CA LEU A 198 -30.10 -10.01 0.85
C LEU A 198 -30.48 -9.34 2.17
N GLU A 199 -31.26 -10.01 3.01
CA GLU A 199 -31.61 -9.53 4.36
C GLU A 199 -30.37 -9.51 5.27
N GLU A 200 -29.57 -10.58 5.25
CA GLU A 200 -28.33 -10.62 6.02
C GLU A 200 -27.28 -9.64 5.45
N SER A 201 -27.23 -9.46 4.12
CA SER A 201 -26.43 -8.39 3.49
C SER A 201 -26.82 -7.01 4.03
N GLU A 202 -28.11 -6.66 3.97
CA GLU A 202 -28.64 -5.38 4.46
C GLU A 202 -28.28 -5.17 5.93
N LYS A 203 -28.56 -6.16 6.77
CA LYS A 203 -28.31 -6.11 8.23
C LYS A 203 -26.84 -5.83 8.54
N LEU A 204 -25.92 -6.57 7.93
CA LEU A 204 -24.49 -6.42 8.17
C LEU A 204 -23.96 -5.09 7.64
N LEU A 205 -24.44 -4.63 6.48
CA LEU A 205 -24.06 -3.32 5.94
C LEU A 205 -24.54 -2.18 6.83
N LYS A 206 -25.77 -2.26 7.36
CA LYS A 206 -26.27 -1.30 8.37
C LYS A 206 -25.45 -1.31 9.66
N GLN A 207 -25.02 -2.49 10.12
CA GLN A 207 -24.12 -2.59 11.28
C GLN A 207 -22.75 -1.93 11.00
N SER A 208 -22.21 -2.06 9.79
CA SER A 208 -21.00 -1.35 9.39
C SER A 208 -21.22 0.17 9.36
N LEU A 209 -22.35 0.65 8.83
CA LEU A 209 -22.69 2.09 8.84
C LEU A 209 -22.92 2.64 10.25
N ALA A 210 -23.35 1.83 11.22
CA ALA A 210 -23.41 2.26 12.61
C ALA A 210 -22.02 2.55 13.20
N VAL A 211 -20.95 1.95 12.66
CA VAL A 211 -19.56 2.26 13.01
C VAL A 211 -19.05 3.48 12.23
N ALA A 212 -19.32 3.52 10.93
CA ALA A 212 -18.84 4.57 10.03
C ALA A 212 -19.99 5.09 9.13
N PRO A 213 -20.80 6.04 9.63
CA PRO A 213 -22.02 6.49 8.95
C PRO A 213 -21.79 7.24 7.64
N LYS A 214 -20.54 7.59 7.32
CA LYS A 214 -20.16 8.30 6.10
C LYS A 214 -19.35 7.44 5.13
N LYS A 215 -19.28 6.12 5.31
CA LYS A 215 -18.50 5.24 4.44
C LYS A 215 -19.19 5.07 3.08
N LEU A 216 -18.72 5.75 2.03
CA LEU A 216 -19.37 5.72 0.70
C LEU A 216 -19.46 4.30 0.15
N ARG A 217 -18.41 3.50 0.35
CA ARG A 217 -18.39 2.08 -0.03
C ARG A 217 -19.56 1.29 0.57
N THR A 218 -19.89 1.52 1.84
CA THR A 218 -20.98 0.79 2.49
C THR A 218 -22.34 1.23 1.96
N HIS A 219 -22.54 2.54 1.74
CA HIS A 219 -23.75 3.07 1.10
C HIS A 219 -23.94 2.50 -0.31
N PHE A 220 -22.87 2.45 -1.11
CA PHE A 220 -22.89 1.83 -2.44
C PHE A 220 -23.31 0.36 -2.38
N TYR A 221 -22.71 -0.44 -1.49
CA TYR A 221 -23.08 -1.85 -1.33
C TYR A 221 -24.52 -2.04 -0.83
N LEU A 222 -25.00 -1.15 0.04
CA LEU A 222 -26.36 -1.19 0.55
C LEU A 222 -27.38 -0.82 -0.54
N ALA A 223 -27.04 0.15 -1.39
CA ALA A 223 -27.83 0.48 -2.58
C ALA A 223 -27.91 -0.69 -3.57
N GLU A 224 -26.80 -1.35 -3.89
CA GLU A 224 -26.81 -2.57 -4.72
C GLU A 224 -27.68 -3.68 -4.10
N THR A 225 -27.62 -3.85 -2.78
CA THR A 225 -28.45 -4.83 -2.06
C THR A 225 -29.93 -4.49 -2.21
N TYR A 226 -30.32 -3.24 -1.98
CA TYR A 226 -31.70 -2.79 -2.13
C TYR A 226 -32.21 -2.90 -3.58
N LEU A 227 -31.38 -2.62 -4.58
CA LEU A 227 -31.76 -2.81 -5.99
C LEU A 227 -32.00 -4.28 -6.32
N ALA A 228 -31.16 -5.18 -5.82
CA ALA A 228 -31.33 -6.62 -6.02
C ALA A 228 -32.55 -7.20 -5.29
N ASP A 229 -33.04 -6.49 -4.28
CA ASP A 229 -34.25 -6.82 -3.53
C ASP A 229 -35.48 -6.00 -3.97
N ASP A 230 -35.41 -5.36 -5.15
CA ASP A 230 -36.47 -4.49 -5.73
C ASP A 230 -36.92 -3.30 -4.85
N GLN A 231 -36.16 -2.96 -3.81
CA GLN A 231 -36.41 -1.82 -2.91
C GLN A 231 -35.85 -0.50 -3.49
N LYS A 232 -36.35 -0.10 -4.66
CA LYS A 232 -35.81 1.03 -5.46
C LYS A 232 -35.75 2.36 -4.71
N ASP A 233 -36.75 2.68 -3.89
CA ASP A 233 -36.77 3.94 -3.13
C ASP A 233 -35.64 3.99 -2.10
N LYS A 234 -35.39 2.88 -1.38
CA LYS A 234 -34.29 2.77 -0.44
C LYS A 234 -32.94 2.85 -1.16
N ALA A 235 -32.80 2.14 -2.29
CA ALA A 235 -31.60 2.22 -3.10
C ALA A 235 -31.29 3.65 -3.55
N LYS A 236 -32.30 4.37 -4.04
CA LYS A 236 -32.16 5.77 -4.46
C LYS A 236 -31.72 6.66 -3.31
N ALA A 237 -32.28 6.48 -2.11
CA ALA A 237 -31.89 7.23 -0.92
C ALA A 237 -30.41 7.00 -0.55
N GLU A 238 -29.94 5.75 -0.55
CA GLU A 238 -28.54 5.43 -0.27
C GLU A 238 -27.58 6.00 -1.33
N ILE A 239 -27.97 5.95 -2.61
CA ILE A 239 -27.20 6.54 -3.71
C ILE A 239 -27.13 8.07 -3.56
N ASP A 240 -28.25 8.73 -3.30
CA ASP A 240 -28.27 10.18 -3.12
C ASP A 240 -27.45 10.61 -1.89
N LEU A 241 -27.50 9.84 -0.79
CA LEU A 241 -26.65 10.06 0.38
C LEU A 241 -25.16 9.91 0.02
N CYS A 242 -24.77 8.81 -0.63
CA CYS A 242 -23.41 8.60 -1.15
C CYS A 242 -22.93 9.78 -2.03
N LEU A 243 -23.81 10.28 -2.90
CA LEU A 243 -23.52 11.43 -3.76
C LEU A 243 -23.52 12.79 -3.05
N SER A 244 -24.04 12.88 -1.83
CA SER A 244 -23.96 14.09 -1.00
C SER A 244 -22.69 14.18 -0.13
N LEU A 245 -22.10 13.05 0.24
CA LEU A 245 -20.93 12.99 1.14
C LEU A 245 -19.62 13.38 0.45
N ASP A 246 -18.74 14.15 1.12
CA ASP A 246 -17.40 14.44 0.62
C ASP A 246 -16.47 13.22 0.85
N PRO A 247 -15.78 12.69 -0.18
CA PRO A 247 -14.76 11.65 0.01
C PRO A 247 -13.72 11.94 1.11
N LYS A 248 -13.46 13.21 1.42
CA LYS A 248 -12.53 13.63 2.49
C LYS A 248 -13.09 13.41 3.90
N ASP A 249 -14.39 13.23 4.05
CA ASP A 249 -15.04 12.94 5.32
C ASP A 249 -14.86 11.47 5.77
N GLU A 250 -14.26 10.64 4.92
CA GLU A 250 -13.85 9.28 5.22
C GLU A 250 -12.41 9.02 4.74
N GLU A 251 -12.09 7.77 4.40
CA GLU A 251 -10.82 7.42 3.77
C GLU A 251 -10.78 7.87 2.30
N TYR A 252 -10.17 9.03 2.06
CA TYR A 252 -10.20 9.73 0.76
C TYR A 252 -9.93 8.85 -0.48
N PRO A 253 -8.89 7.98 -0.52
CA PRO A 253 -8.67 7.10 -1.67
C PRO A 253 -9.84 6.14 -1.93
N ASP A 254 -10.52 5.66 -0.89
CA ASP A 254 -11.72 4.81 -1.01
C ASP A 254 -12.93 5.63 -1.47
N GLY A 255 -13.14 6.78 -0.83
CA GLY A 255 -14.28 7.65 -1.10
C GLY A 255 -14.34 8.11 -2.56
N ILE A 256 -13.21 8.46 -3.19
CA ILE A 256 -13.21 8.89 -4.60
C ILE A 256 -13.62 7.76 -5.56
N VAL A 257 -13.34 6.50 -5.22
CA VAL A 257 -13.71 5.34 -6.04
C VAL A 257 -15.21 5.12 -5.92
N PHE A 258 -15.72 5.03 -4.68
CA PHE A 258 -17.13 4.72 -4.47
C PHE A 258 -18.08 5.87 -4.80
N LYS A 259 -17.59 7.11 -4.80
CA LYS A 259 -18.33 8.24 -5.37
C LYS A 259 -18.68 7.98 -6.84
N LYS A 260 -17.68 7.60 -7.65
CA LYS A 260 -17.85 7.30 -9.07
C LYS A 260 -18.75 6.07 -9.29
N GLU A 261 -18.60 5.04 -8.45
CA GLU A 261 -19.47 3.86 -8.52
C GLU A 261 -20.93 4.22 -8.19
N CYS A 262 -21.20 5.10 -7.22
CA CYS A 262 -22.54 5.61 -6.95
C CYS A 262 -23.11 6.44 -8.11
N GLU A 263 -22.29 7.28 -8.77
CA GLU A 263 -22.71 8.05 -9.96
C GLU A 263 -23.12 7.11 -11.11
N LYS A 264 -22.29 6.09 -11.36
CA LYS A 264 -22.55 5.06 -12.35
C LYS A 264 -23.82 4.28 -12.02
N LEU A 265 -23.97 3.82 -10.77
CA LEU A 265 -25.14 3.06 -10.32
C LEU A 265 -26.43 3.87 -10.47
N LYS A 266 -26.38 5.18 -10.15
CA LYS A 266 -27.52 6.09 -10.35
C LYS A 266 -27.95 6.14 -11.82
N LYS A 267 -26.98 6.28 -12.73
CA LYS A 267 -27.25 6.33 -14.17
C LYS A 267 -27.83 5.02 -14.69
N GLU A 268 -27.29 3.88 -14.25
CA GLU A 268 -27.73 2.55 -14.68
C GLU A 268 -29.12 2.18 -14.15
N ALA A 269 -29.42 2.52 -12.89
CA ALA A 269 -30.67 2.14 -12.25
C ALA A 269 -31.82 3.15 -12.46
N PHE A 270 -31.51 4.43 -12.66
CA PHE A 270 -32.49 5.53 -12.68
C PHE A 270 -32.31 6.55 -13.81
N GLY A 271 -31.34 6.37 -14.71
CA GLY A 271 -31.23 7.18 -15.91
C GLY A 271 -32.43 6.93 -16.81
N GLN A 272 -33.20 7.98 -17.12
CA GLN A 272 -34.24 7.92 -18.14
C GLN A 272 -33.61 7.54 -19.49
N GLN A 273 -34.26 6.63 -20.24
CA GLN A 273 -34.02 6.47 -21.68
C GLN A 273 -34.40 7.76 -22.42
#